data_AF-A0A419HM99-F1
#
_entry.id   AF-A0A419HM99-F1
#
_cell.length_a   1.000
_cell.length_b   1.000
_cell.length_c   1.000
_cell.angle_alpha   90.00
_cell.angle_beta   90.00
_cell.angle_gamma   90.00
#
_symmetry.space_group_name_H-M   'P 1'
#
loop_
_entity.id
_entity.type
_entity.pdbx_description
1 polymer ?
#
loop_
_entity_poly.entity_id
_entity_poly.type
_entity_poly.pdbx_seq_one_letter_code
_entity_poly.pdbx_strand_id
1 'polypeptide(L)'
;MWVAVTGLGQWWSPDMRCAYRPQWFKPIWSCCTTWSAMGGSLMWNAGIGWTGTGYELSLRHSDGTRLPRRTFGGGEIAALTATLAGYPRLRVIVDSTTGLVDASLTLAGFDVYRADPWVLPRRSPSLSADPDDLAEIDPALLAPLDIAVGTLKGRVSEHHDFVASCEPEEDRLRSSGMWLRHGDRSQPKVALTFDDGPVPPYTDQILDTLGEFGVPGTFFVAGLHARAFPDLIDRMAREGHVVANHTWSHAYVPDLSAPDLRWQLSTTNSAIREVTGTAPRLFRPPYGSRTPQALRQLAAEGMATVLWDVDTVDWSMPGAKSIAKHALTNVRNGSVIIMHDGGGDRSQTVAALPVIVRGLLERGFDLVGAHEFAGIR
;
A
#
# COMPACT_ATOMS: atom_id res chain seq x y z
N MET A 1 -39.03 -30.67 24.49
CA MET A 1 -39.44 -31.51 23.34
C MET A 1 -39.94 -30.55 22.26
N TRP A 2 -39.30 -30.56 21.08
CA TRP A 2 -39.45 -29.67 19.89
C TRP A 2 -38.98 -28.21 20.10
N VAL A 3 -37.86 -27.67 19.59
CA VAL A 3 -37.08 -27.70 18.31
C VAL A 3 -37.75 -27.02 17.12
N ALA A 4 -37.22 -25.83 16.76
CA ALA A 4 -36.79 -25.35 15.42
C ALA A 4 -36.56 -23.81 15.53
N VAL A 5 -35.36 -23.22 15.44
CA VAL A 5 -34.32 -23.12 14.40
C VAL A 5 -34.50 -21.91 13.44
N THR A 6 -33.39 -21.19 13.26
CA THR A 6 -32.99 -20.19 12.23
C THR A 6 -33.38 -18.71 12.36
N GLY A 7 -32.36 -17.86 12.16
CA GLY A 7 -32.49 -16.40 11.99
C GLY A 7 -31.14 -15.67 12.05
N LEU A 8 -30.35 -15.77 10.96
CA LEU A 8 -29.15 -14.97 10.69
C LEU A 8 -29.49 -13.47 10.61
N GLY A 9 -28.80 -12.63 11.38
CA GLY A 9 -28.93 -11.17 11.32
C GLY A 9 -27.80 -10.53 10.51
N GLN A 10 -28.08 -10.25 9.24
CA GLN A 10 -27.31 -9.28 8.44
C GLN A 10 -27.79 -7.87 8.78
N TRP A 11 -26.87 -6.96 9.12
CA TRP A 11 -27.14 -5.54 9.27
C TRP A 11 -26.49 -4.77 8.12
N TRP A 12 -27.30 -4.37 7.15
CA TRP A 12 -27.01 -3.29 6.20
C TRP A 12 -28.29 -2.46 6.04
N SER A 13 -28.22 -1.17 6.32
CA SER A 13 -29.29 -0.21 6.05
C SER A 13 -28.95 0.58 4.79
N PRO A 14 -29.80 0.57 3.75
CA PRO A 14 -29.72 1.51 2.64
C PRO A 14 -30.85 2.53 2.77
N ASP A 15 -30.54 3.81 2.96
CA ASP A 15 -31.38 4.92 2.48
C ASP A 15 -30.71 6.27 2.75
N MET A 16 -30.31 6.96 1.68
CA MET A 16 -30.48 8.41 1.55
C MET A 16 -30.63 8.75 0.06
N ARG A 17 -31.88 8.85 -0.37
CA ARG A 17 -32.28 9.42 -1.66
C ARG A 17 -32.27 10.94 -1.53
N CYS A 18 -31.43 11.63 -2.29
CA CYS A 18 -31.58 13.06 -2.54
C CYS A 18 -32.15 13.27 -3.95
N ALA A 19 -33.17 14.11 -4.02
CA ALA A 19 -34.03 14.31 -5.17
C ALA A 19 -33.39 15.22 -6.24
N TYR A 20 -33.52 14.84 -7.52
CA TYR A 20 -33.43 15.79 -8.63
C TYR A 20 -34.51 15.44 -9.66
N ARG A 21 -35.39 16.42 -9.97
CA ARG A 21 -36.45 16.28 -10.97
C ARG A 21 -35.92 16.61 -12.38
N PRO A 22 -36.47 15.99 -13.44
CA PRO A 22 -35.96 16.09 -14.80
C PRO A 22 -36.61 17.23 -15.59
N GLN A 23 -35.87 17.85 -16.50
CA GLN A 23 -36.46 18.56 -17.64
C GLN A 23 -35.86 18.05 -18.95
N TRP A 24 -36.76 17.94 -19.91
CA TRP A 24 -36.66 17.26 -21.19
C TRP A 24 -36.05 18.16 -22.25
N PHE A 25 -35.13 17.62 -23.08
CA PHE A 25 -35.06 17.88 -24.53
C PHE A 25 -34.27 16.73 -25.20
N LYS A 26 -34.85 16.14 -26.25
CA LYS A 26 -34.21 15.24 -27.25
C LYS A 26 -34.41 15.89 -28.64
N PRO A 27 -33.87 15.33 -29.74
CA PRO A 27 -32.46 15.17 -30.09
C PRO A 27 -32.18 15.81 -31.47
N ILE A 28 -30.92 16.13 -31.80
CA ILE A 28 -30.55 16.38 -33.21
C ILE A 28 -29.39 15.45 -33.57
N TRP A 29 -29.66 14.60 -34.56
CA TRP A 29 -28.69 13.77 -35.26
C TRP A 29 -27.86 14.63 -36.22
N SER A 30 -26.54 14.45 -36.20
CA SER A 30 -25.52 14.72 -37.24
C SER A 30 -24.20 14.95 -36.50
N CYS A 31 -23.04 14.37 -36.80
CA CYS A 31 -22.52 13.78 -38.02
C CYS A 31 -21.40 12.81 -37.59
N CYS A 32 -21.27 11.65 -38.25
CA CYS A 32 -20.01 10.92 -38.27
C CYS A 32 -18.92 11.86 -38.79
N THR A 33 -18.07 12.36 -37.90
CA THR A 33 -16.84 13.04 -38.28
C THR A 33 -15.73 12.03 -38.19
N THR A 34 -15.24 11.66 -39.37
CA THR A 34 -13.95 11.01 -39.56
C THR A 34 -12.90 11.67 -38.67
N TRP A 35 -12.14 10.85 -37.93
CA TRP A 35 -10.91 11.25 -37.26
C TRP A 35 -9.95 11.82 -38.31
N SER A 36 -10.02 13.12 -38.54
CA SER A 36 -8.99 13.87 -39.26
C SER A 36 -8.00 14.39 -38.23
N ALA A 37 -6.76 13.95 -38.38
CA ALA A 37 -5.58 14.44 -37.69
C ALA A 37 -5.48 15.96 -37.83
N MET A 38 -5.87 16.70 -36.78
CA MET A 38 -5.47 18.08 -36.56
C MET A 38 -5.30 18.32 -35.05
N GLY A 39 -4.03 18.46 -34.63
CA GLY A 39 -3.66 19.06 -33.35
C GLY A 39 -3.58 18.12 -32.15
N GLY A 40 -2.90 16.97 -32.26
CA GLY A 40 -2.44 16.25 -31.07
C GLY A 40 -1.51 17.18 -30.29
N SER A 41 -1.96 17.72 -29.17
CA SER A 41 -1.14 18.61 -28.35
C SER A 41 0.13 17.86 -27.96
N LEU A 42 1.29 18.43 -28.27
CA LEU A 42 2.60 17.93 -27.85
C LEU A 42 2.56 17.57 -26.35
N MET A 43 2.99 16.35 -26.03
CA MET A 43 2.85 15.72 -24.72
C MET A 43 4.12 14.94 -24.38
N TRP A 44 4.49 14.97 -23.10
CA TRP A 44 5.54 14.10 -22.56
C TRP A 44 4.93 12.84 -21.95
N ASN A 45 5.59 11.71 -22.15
CA ASN A 45 5.38 10.47 -21.40
C ASN A 45 6.62 10.20 -20.55
N ALA A 46 6.42 10.01 -19.25
CA ALA A 46 7.41 9.48 -18.34
C ALA A 46 7.12 8.00 -18.09
N GLY A 47 8.09 7.13 -18.37
CA GLY A 47 8.06 5.74 -17.91
C GLY A 47 8.94 5.61 -16.67
N ILE A 48 8.39 5.07 -15.58
CA ILE A 48 9.11 4.84 -14.33
C ILE A 48 9.15 3.33 -14.06
N GLY A 49 10.35 2.77 -14.21
CA GLY A 49 10.65 1.41 -13.78
C GLY A 49 11.36 1.43 -12.43
N TRP A 50 11.19 0.37 -11.64
CA TRP A 50 11.98 0.16 -10.42
C TRP A 50 13.09 -0.87 -10.62
N THR A 51 14.17 -0.71 -9.87
CA THR A 51 15.36 -1.58 -9.87
C THR A 51 15.57 -2.18 -8.48
N GLY A 52 16.52 -3.10 -8.33
CA GLY A 52 16.89 -3.62 -7.00
C GLY A 52 17.41 -2.57 -6.00
N THR A 53 17.59 -1.30 -6.38
CA THR A 53 18.13 -0.22 -5.54
C THR A 53 17.29 1.06 -5.53
N GLY A 54 16.31 1.19 -6.42
CA GLY A 54 15.55 2.43 -6.59
C GLY A 54 14.76 2.46 -7.88
N TYR A 55 14.88 3.54 -8.66
CA TYR A 55 14.04 3.83 -9.81
C TYR A 55 14.85 4.31 -11.02
N GLU A 56 14.35 4.01 -12.21
CA GLU A 56 14.81 4.59 -13.47
C GLU A 56 13.66 5.34 -14.14
N LEU A 57 13.98 6.53 -14.65
CA LEU A 57 13.05 7.40 -15.35
C LEU A 57 13.50 7.56 -16.80
N SER A 58 12.57 7.28 -17.72
CA SER A 58 12.66 7.70 -19.12
C SER A 58 11.64 8.79 -19.41
N LEU A 59 12.03 9.75 -20.25
CA LEU A 59 11.18 10.84 -20.71
C LEU A 59 11.19 10.88 -22.24
N ARG A 60 10.00 10.72 -22.81
CA ARG A 60 9.76 10.71 -24.25
C ARG A 60 8.73 11.75 -24.62
N HIS A 61 9.05 12.57 -25.60
CA HIS A 61 8.13 13.53 -26.16
C HIS A 61 7.39 12.95 -27.36
N SER A 62 6.18 13.42 -27.62
CA SER A 62 5.34 12.93 -28.73
C SER A 62 5.93 13.20 -30.13
N ASP A 63 6.91 14.09 -30.27
CA ASP A 63 7.65 14.30 -31.53
C ASP A 63 8.78 13.28 -31.78
N GLY A 64 8.95 12.31 -30.87
CA GLY A 64 9.99 11.30 -30.94
C GLY A 64 11.27 11.64 -30.17
N THR A 65 11.38 12.85 -29.61
CA THR A 65 12.52 13.22 -28.75
C THR A 65 12.55 12.33 -27.50
N ARG A 66 13.73 11.78 -27.19
CA ARG A 66 13.98 11.03 -25.95
C ARG A 66 15.10 11.71 -25.18
N LEU A 67 14.90 11.91 -23.88
CA LEU A 67 15.93 12.45 -23.00
C LEU A 67 16.78 11.31 -22.42
N PRO A 68 18.04 11.59 -21.99
CA PRO A 68 18.84 10.60 -21.28
C PRO A 68 18.12 10.09 -20.03
N ARG A 69 18.23 8.78 -19.78
CA ARG A 69 17.69 8.14 -18.58
C ARG A 69 18.27 8.79 -17.32
N ARG A 70 17.44 8.83 -16.27
CA ARG A 70 17.84 9.28 -14.94
C ARG A 70 17.56 8.17 -13.93
N THR A 71 18.43 8.04 -12.94
CA THR A 71 18.31 7.04 -11.89
C THR A 71 18.14 7.72 -10.55
N PHE A 72 17.36 7.10 -9.67
CA PHE A 72 17.07 7.57 -8.32
C PHE A 72 17.21 6.39 -7.36
N GLY A 73 17.75 6.61 -6.17
CA GLY A 73 17.71 5.63 -5.08
C GLY A 73 16.29 5.43 -4.54
N GLY A 74 16.08 4.35 -3.78
CA GLY A 74 14.78 4.05 -3.16
C GLY A 74 14.24 5.17 -2.27
N GLY A 75 15.12 5.98 -1.67
CA GLY A 75 14.74 7.12 -0.83
C GLY A 75 14.54 8.45 -1.59
N GLU A 76 14.73 8.47 -2.91
CA GLU A 76 14.79 9.72 -3.70
C GLU A 76 13.50 10.03 -4.47
N ILE A 77 12.35 9.53 -3.99
CA ILE A 77 11.03 9.77 -4.63
C ILE A 77 10.71 11.27 -4.73
N ALA A 78 11.13 12.09 -3.76
CA ALA A 78 10.95 13.54 -3.82
C ALA A 78 11.78 14.18 -4.96
N ALA A 79 13.01 13.73 -5.17
CA ALA A 79 13.87 14.22 -6.26
C ALA A 79 13.36 13.74 -7.65
N LEU A 80 12.83 12.52 -7.71
CA LEU A 80 12.13 11.99 -8.88
C LEU A 80 10.92 12.88 -9.20
N THR A 81 10.06 13.12 -8.22
CA THR A 81 8.86 13.97 -8.35
C THR A 81 9.23 15.38 -8.80
N ALA A 82 10.25 16.00 -8.20
CA ALA A 82 10.73 17.34 -8.58
C ALA A 82 11.27 17.39 -10.01
N THR A 83 11.91 16.31 -10.49
CA THR A 83 12.37 16.21 -11.87
C THR A 83 11.20 16.27 -12.86
N LEU A 84 10.09 15.58 -12.56
CA LEU A 84 8.92 15.53 -13.43
C LEU A 84 8.20 16.89 -13.53
N ALA A 85 8.26 17.72 -12.48
CA ALA A 85 7.60 19.03 -12.44
C ALA A 85 8.14 20.02 -13.50
N GLY A 86 9.32 19.76 -14.07
CA GLY A 86 9.91 20.56 -15.15
C GLY A 86 9.29 20.37 -16.53
N TYR A 87 8.36 19.41 -16.70
CA TYR A 87 7.82 19.03 -18.00
C TYR A 87 6.32 19.34 -18.10
N PRO A 88 5.90 20.27 -18.98
CA PRO A 88 4.49 20.59 -19.15
C PRO A 88 3.76 19.46 -19.88
N ARG A 89 2.47 19.24 -19.55
CA ARG A 89 1.62 18.20 -20.18
C ARG A 89 2.30 16.83 -20.16
N LEU A 90 2.57 16.34 -18.96
CA LEU A 90 3.26 15.09 -18.70
C LEU A 90 2.27 14.02 -18.25
N ARG A 91 2.28 12.88 -18.93
CA ARG A 91 1.71 11.62 -18.45
C ARG A 91 2.80 10.83 -17.75
N VAL A 92 2.50 10.25 -16.59
CA VAL A 92 3.41 9.38 -15.86
C VAL A 92 2.90 7.95 -15.88
N ILE A 93 3.73 7.00 -16.28
CA ILE A 93 3.39 5.59 -16.44
C ILE A 93 4.27 4.79 -15.50
N VAL A 94 3.63 4.06 -14.57
CA VAL A 94 4.27 3.23 -13.56
C VAL A 94 3.95 1.76 -13.77
N ASP A 95 4.92 0.91 -13.49
CA ASP A 95 4.78 -0.55 -13.53
C ASP A 95 3.97 -1.05 -12.32
N SER A 96 2.96 -1.90 -12.53
CA SER A 96 2.12 -2.46 -11.45
C SER A 96 2.87 -3.33 -10.43
N THR A 97 4.11 -3.73 -10.72
CA THR A 97 4.97 -4.47 -9.79
C THR A 97 5.63 -3.59 -8.73
N THR A 98 5.32 -2.29 -8.72
CA THR A 98 5.59 -1.41 -7.58
C THR A 98 4.40 -0.51 -7.25
N GLY A 99 4.19 -0.31 -5.95
CA GLY A 99 3.18 0.61 -5.41
C GLY A 99 3.76 1.68 -4.50
N LEU A 100 5.04 2.05 -4.69
CA LEU A 100 5.73 2.98 -3.80
C LEU A 100 5.71 4.44 -4.29
N VAL A 101 5.58 4.65 -5.61
CA VAL A 101 5.72 5.98 -6.24
C VAL A 101 4.39 6.60 -6.64
N ASP A 102 3.35 5.79 -6.86
CA ASP A 102 2.07 6.18 -7.41
C ASP A 102 1.34 7.22 -6.55
N ALA A 103 1.24 6.97 -5.24
CA ALA A 103 0.58 7.88 -4.32
C ALA A 103 1.32 9.23 -4.18
N SER A 104 2.65 9.20 -4.09
CA SER A 104 3.49 10.42 -4.04
C SER A 104 3.31 11.29 -5.29
N LEU A 105 3.30 10.66 -6.47
CA LEU A 105 3.13 11.36 -7.75
C LEU A 105 1.71 11.88 -7.94
N THR A 106 0.70 11.11 -7.54
CA THR A 106 -0.71 11.53 -7.62
C THR A 106 -0.98 12.72 -6.68
N LEU A 107 -0.43 12.69 -5.46
CA LEU A 107 -0.50 13.80 -4.50
C LEU A 107 0.20 15.07 -5.00
N ALA A 108 1.26 14.92 -5.79
CA ALA A 108 1.94 16.03 -6.45
C ALA A 108 1.18 16.58 -7.68
N GLY A 109 0.03 15.99 -8.02
CA GLY A 109 -0.86 16.47 -9.08
C GLY A 109 -0.51 15.97 -10.48
N PHE A 110 0.30 14.92 -10.60
CA PHE A 110 0.61 14.31 -11.90
C PHE A 110 -0.53 13.39 -12.38
N ASP A 111 -0.72 13.34 -13.69
CA ASP A 111 -1.57 12.34 -14.33
C ASP A 111 -0.84 10.98 -14.36
N VAL A 112 -1.06 10.17 -13.32
CA VAL A 112 -0.41 8.87 -13.14
C VAL A 112 -1.26 7.74 -13.69
N TYR A 113 -0.62 6.83 -14.41
CA TYR A 113 -1.22 5.66 -15.02
C TYR A 113 -0.44 4.40 -14.65
N ARG A 114 -1.15 3.33 -14.36
CA ARG A 114 -0.55 2.01 -14.10
C ARG A 114 -0.59 1.15 -15.36
N ALA A 115 0.53 0.54 -15.67
CA ALA A 115 0.63 -0.57 -16.60
C ALA A 115 0.44 -1.88 -15.83
N ASP A 116 -0.74 -2.51 -16.00
CA ASP A 116 -1.08 -3.80 -15.41
C ASP A 116 -0.34 -4.98 -16.07
N PRO A 117 -0.28 -6.17 -15.43
CA PRO A 117 0.57 -7.28 -15.90
C PRO A 117 0.34 -7.71 -17.35
N TRP A 118 -0.89 -7.61 -17.87
CA TRP A 118 -1.23 -8.00 -19.24
C TRP A 118 -0.85 -6.94 -20.30
N VAL A 119 -0.47 -5.72 -19.88
CA VAL A 119 0.06 -4.68 -20.77
C VAL A 119 1.55 -4.40 -20.53
N LEU A 120 2.15 -5.00 -19.50
CA LEU A 120 3.56 -4.81 -19.21
C LEU A 120 4.44 -5.37 -20.34
N PRO A 121 5.46 -4.60 -20.78
CA PRO A 121 6.51 -5.09 -21.65
C PRO A 121 7.26 -6.28 -21.04
N ARG A 122 8.05 -6.97 -21.87
CA ARG A 122 8.89 -8.06 -21.39
C ARG A 122 9.89 -7.51 -20.35
N ARG A 123 9.84 -8.05 -19.14
CA ARG A 123 10.70 -7.64 -18.03
C ARG A 123 11.58 -8.77 -17.53
N SER A 124 12.65 -8.41 -16.84
CA SER A 124 13.44 -9.39 -16.09
C SER A 124 12.58 -9.98 -14.96
N PRO A 125 12.69 -11.28 -14.67
CA PRO A 125 12.04 -11.87 -13.50
C PRO A 125 12.36 -11.05 -12.25
N SER A 126 11.35 -10.86 -11.40
CA SER A 126 11.47 -10.15 -10.12
C SER A 126 11.85 -8.66 -10.19
N LEU A 127 11.91 -8.03 -11.37
CA LEU A 127 12.15 -6.58 -11.54
C LEU A 127 11.08 -5.93 -12.43
N SER A 128 11.12 -4.61 -12.53
CA SER A 128 10.23 -3.82 -13.40
C SER A 128 10.53 -4.01 -14.90
N ALA A 129 9.56 -3.66 -15.73
CA ALA A 129 9.76 -3.39 -17.15
C ALA A 129 10.71 -2.21 -17.37
N ASP A 130 11.32 -2.17 -18.56
CA ASP A 130 12.20 -1.08 -18.95
C ASP A 130 11.41 0.24 -19.04
N PRO A 131 11.94 1.35 -18.47
CA PRO A 131 11.24 2.63 -18.45
C PRO A 131 11.00 3.22 -19.86
N ASP A 132 11.85 2.93 -20.85
CA ASP A 132 11.59 3.36 -22.23
C ASP A 132 10.36 2.64 -22.80
N ASP A 133 10.24 1.33 -22.57
CA ASP A 133 9.10 0.56 -23.04
C ASP A 133 7.80 0.99 -22.33
N LEU A 134 7.86 1.29 -21.02
CA LEU A 134 6.73 1.85 -20.27
C LEU A 134 6.26 3.18 -20.86
N ALA A 135 7.18 4.07 -21.26
CA ALA A 135 6.85 5.36 -21.86
C ALA A 135 6.19 5.26 -23.25
N GLU A 136 6.23 4.07 -23.87
CA GLU A 136 5.68 3.79 -25.20
C GLU A 136 4.33 3.05 -25.19
N ILE A 137 3.85 2.60 -24.02
CA ILE A 137 2.57 1.92 -23.93
C ILE A 137 1.44 2.84 -24.39
N ASP A 138 0.53 2.29 -25.21
CA ASP A 138 -0.68 2.99 -25.63
C ASP A 138 -1.50 3.41 -24.39
N PRO A 139 -1.73 4.72 -24.18
CA PRO A 139 -2.48 5.22 -23.04
C PRO A 139 -3.90 4.64 -22.91
N ALA A 140 -4.52 4.19 -24.02
CA ALA A 140 -5.84 3.57 -23.99
C ALA A 140 -5.86 2.22 -23.25
N LEU A 141 -4.68 1.60 -23.06
CA LEU A 141 -4.52 0.32 -22.37
C LEU A 141 -4.18 0.48 -20.88
N LEU A 142 -3.89 1.70 -20.44
CA LEU A 142 -3.42 1.99 -19.09
C LEU A 142 -4.57 2.31 -18.12
N ALA A 143 -4.41 1.95 -16.85
CA ALA A 143 -5.36 2.30 -15.80
C ALA A 143 -5.00 3.68 -15.18
N PRO A 144 -5.86 4.71 -15.28
CA PRO A 144 -5.58 6.01 -14.65
C PRO A 144 -5.75 5.91 -13.14
N LEU A 145 -4.73 6.29 -12.37
CA LEU A 145 -4.78 6.28 -10.91
C LEU A 145 -5.38 7.58 -10.37
N ASP A 146 -5.97 7.48 -9.19
CA ASP A 146 -6.55 8.59 -8.45
C ASP A 146 -6.45 8.24 -6.96
N ILE A 147 -6.07 9.22 -6.14
CA ILE A 147 -5.98 9.03 -4.70
C ILE A 147 -7.31 8.60 -4.07
N ALA A 148 -8.45 9.00 -4.64
CA ALA A 148 -9.75 8.64 -4.09
C ALA A 148 -10.09 7.15 -4.29
N VAL A 149 -9.55 6.52 -5.34
CA VAL A 149 -9.84 5.12 -5.70
C VAL A 149 -8.64 4.21 -5.41
N GLY A 150 -7.48 4.80 -5.15
CA GLY A 150 -6.23 4.12 -4.81
C GLY A 150 -5.63 3.35 -5.98
N THR A 151 -4.56 2.62 -5.69
CA THR A 151 -3.82 1.84 -6.67
C THR A 151 -4.68 0.76 -7.32
N LEU A 152 -5.66 0.16 -6.62
CA LEU A 152 -6.48 -0.95 -7.14
C LEU A 152 -7.59 -0.54 -8.10
N LYS A 153 -7.60 0.70 -8.61
CA LYS A 153 -8.56 1.14 -9.62
C LYS A 153 -8.59 0.18 -10.81
N GLY A 154 -9.81 -0.23 -11.19
CA GLY A 154 -10.05 -1.24 -12.23
C GLY A 154 -9.90 -2.70 -11.79
N ARG A 155 -9.42 -2.97 -10.56
CA ARG A 155 -9.11 -4.32 -10.05
C ARG A 155 -9.78 -4.69 -8.72
N VAL A 156 -10.66 -3.82 -8.22
CA VAL A 156 -11.33 -4.03 -6.91
C VAL A 156 -12.12 -5.34 -6.85
N SER A 157 -12.88 -5.69 -7.91
CA SER A 157 -13.64 -6.95 -7.93
C SER A 157 -12.71 -8.17 -7.89
N GLU A 158 -11.68 -8.18 -8.73
CA GLU A 158 -10.67 -9.23 -8.76
C GLU A 158 -9.96 -9.37 -7.41
N HIS A 159 -9.63 -8.25 -6.76
CA HIS A 159 -9.05 -8.24 -5.43
C HIS A 159 -9.99 -8.88 -4.39
N HIS A 160 -11.27 -8.52 -4.40
CA HIS A 160 -12.25 -9.13 -3.51
C HIS A 160 -12.40 -10.63 -3.76
N ASP A 161 -12.39 -11.08 -5.01
CA ASP A 161 -12.48 -12.49 -5.36
C ASP A 161 -11.27 -13.29 -4.83
N PHE A 162 -10.05 -12.75 -5.00
CA PHE A 162 -8.85 -13.35 -4.43
C PHE A 162 -8.90 -13.42 -2.90
N VAL A 163 -9.29 -12.34 -2.24
CA VAL A 163 -9.44 -12.29 -0.78
C VAL A 163 -10.49 -13.29 -0.29
N ALA A 164 -11.66 -13.34 -0.92
CA ALA A 164 -12.73 -14.27 -0.56
C ALA A 164 -12.28 -15.72 -0.71
N SER A 165 -11.46 -16.03 -1.73
CA SER A 165 -10.94 -17.38 -1.94
C SER A 165 -9.98 -17.86 -0.82
N CYS A 166 -9.49 -16.95 0.03
CA CYS A 166 -8.52 -17.26 1.08
C CYS A 166 -9.14 -17.82 2.37
N GLU A 167 -10.46 -17.67 2.59
CA GLU A 167 -11.11 -17.99 3.86
C GLU A 167 -10.73 -19.38 4.43
N PRO A 168 -10.74 -20.49 3.66
CA PRO A 168 -10.35 -21.80 4.19
C PRO A 168 -8.88 -21.88 4.64
N GLU A 169 -7.99 -21.18 3.91
CA GLU A 169 -6.56 -21.15 4.23
C GLU A 169 -6.28 -20.24 5.42
N GLU A 170 -6.98 -19.10 5.52
CA GLU A 170 -6.92 -18.19 6.66
C GLU A 170 -7.33 -18.90 7.95
N ASP A 171 -8.41 -19.69 7.93
CA ASP A 171 -8.85 -20.47 9.10
C ASP A 171 -7.82 -21.53 9.51
N ARG A 172 -7.24 -22.24 8.52
CA ARG A 172 -6.17 -23.21 8.77
C ARG A 172 -4.96 -22.54 9.43
N LEU A 173 -4.49 -21.42 8.90
CA LEU A 173 -3.32 -20.71 9.40
C LEU A 173 -3.56 -20.02 10.74
N ARG A 174 -4.80 -19.60 11.03
CA ARG A 174 -5.19 -19.03 12.32
C ARG A 174 -4.99 -20.05 13.43
N SER A 175 -5.36 -21.31 13.20
CA SER A 175 -5.17 -22.39 14.18
C SER A 175 -3.70 -22.69 14.50
N SER A 176 -2.77 -22.33 13.62
CA SER A 176 -1.33 -22.50 13.80
C SER A 176 -0.58 -21.20 14.14
N GLY A 177 -1.29 -20.11 14.44
CA GLY A 177 -0.68 -18.81 14.76
C GLY A 177 0.01 -18.10 13.58
N MET A 178 -0.21 -18.56 12.34
CA MET A 178 0.43 -18.03 11.13
C MET A 178 -0.45 -17.01 10.39
N TRP A 179 -1.60 -16.68 10.96
CA TRP A 179 -2.55 -15.69 10.44
C TRP A 179 -3.16 -14.87 11.58
N LEU A 180 -3.10 -13.55 11.44
CA LEU A 180 -3.58 -12.61 12.43
C LEU A 180 -4.35 -11.48 11.75
N ARG A 181 -5.61 -11.27 12.12
CA ARG A 181 -6.35 -10.03 11.81
C ARG A 181 -6.55 -9.14 13.04
N HIS A 182 -6.55 -9.77 14.20
CA HIS A 182 -6.64 -9.17 15.53
C HIS A 182 -6.16 -10.19 16.57
N GLY A 183 -5.69 -9.72 17.72
CA GLY A 183 -5.35 -10.55 18.87
C GLY A 183 -6.58 -11.04 19.66
N ASP A 184 -6.32 -11.52 20.88
CA ASP A 184 -7.35 -12.02 21.80
C ASP A 184 -8.32 -10.91 22.22
N ARG A 185 -9.63 -11.14 21.98
CA ARG A 185 -10.69 -10.18 22.31
C ARG A 185 -10.99 -10.08 23.80
N SER A 186 -10.46 -10.97 24.62
CA SER A 186 -10.58 -10.89 26.09
C SER A 186 -9.53 -9.99 26.73
N GLN A 187 -8.45 -9.65 26.01
CA GLN A 187 -7.34 -8.87 26.54
C GLN A 187 -7.41 -7.42 26.06
N PRO A 188 -7.25 -6.42 26.94
CA PRO A 188 -7.26 -5.01 26.56
C PRO A 188 -5.94 -4.61 25.89
N LYS A 189 -5.43 -5.40 24.94
CA LYS A 189 -4.22 -5.10 24.18
C LYS A 189 -4.57 -4.52 22.81
N VAL A 190 -3.77 -3.58 22.31
CA VAL A 190 -3.91 -3.00 20.96
C VAL A 190 -2.54 -2.90 20.31
N ALA A 191 -2.43 -3.29 19.05
CA ALA A 191 -1.21 -3.11 18.26
C ALA A 191 -1.36 -1.94 17.29
N LEU A 192 -0.43 -0.98 17.37
CA LEU A 192 -0.27 0.09 16.38
C LEU A 192 0.68 -0.39 15.28
N THR A 193 0.24 -0.31 14.03
CA THR A 193 1.02 -0.80 12.89
C THR A 193 1.14 0.27 11.80
N PHE A 194 2.32 0.34 11.18
CA PHE A 194 2.69 1.34 10.19
C PHE A 194 3.26 0.67 8.94
N ASP A 195 2.69 1.00 7.78
CA ASP A 195 3.06 0.41 6.50
C ASP A 195 3.80 1.42 5.59
N ASP A 196 4.51 0.86 4.60
CA ASP A 196 5.19 1.51 3.47
C ASP A 196 6.52 2.19 3.78
N GLY A 197 6.84 2.48 5.03
CA GLY A 197 8.11 3.08 5.42
C GLY A 197 9.32 2.15 5.29
N PRO A 198 10.47 2.57 5.83
CA PRO A 198 10.73 3.87 6.46
C PRO A 198 10.84 5.02 5.42
N VAL A 199 10.27 6.19 5.70
CA VAL A 199 10.43 7.41 4.88
C VAL A 199 10.54 8.65 5.78
N PRO A 200 11.68 9.38 5.75
CA PRO A 200 11.80 10.68 6.42
C PRO A 200 10.90 11.76 5.77
N PRO A 201 10.39 12.72 6.55
CA PRO A 201 10.55 12.87 8.00
C PRO A 201 9.49 12.11 8.82
N TYR A 202 8.56 11.40 8.17
CA TYR A 202 7.36 10.90 8.83
C TYR A 202 7.65 9.74 9.78
N THR A 203 8.48 8.79 9.35
CA THR A 203 8.91 7.68 10.21
C THR A 203 9.63 8.20 11.46
N ASP A 204 10.51 9.21 11.33
CA ASP A 204 11.19 9.83 12.48
C ASP A 204 10.20 10.40 13.49
N GLN A 205 9.22 11.17 13.02
CA GLN A 205 8.22 11.82 13.87
C GLN A 205 7.27 10.81 14.54
N ILE A 206 6.96 9.71 13.85
CA ILE A 206 6.20 8.61 14.43
C ILE A 206 7.00 7.93 15.54
N LEU A 207 8.28 7.62 15.31
CA LEU A 207 9.17 7.04 16.33
C LEU A 207 9.32 7.97 17.54
N ASP A 208 9.50 9.28 17.32
CA ASP A 208 9.54 10.28 18.40
C ASP A 208 8.27 10.25 19.24
N THR A 209 7.10 10.21 18.59
CA THR A 209 5.81 10.14 19.28
C THR A 209 5.68 8.86 20.10
N LEU A 210 5.99 7.70 19.51
CA LEU A 210 5.92 6.42 20.23
C LEU A 210 6.88 6.40 21.44
N GLY A 211 8.08 6.97 21.28
CA GLY A 211 9.06 7.15 22.34
C GLY A 211 8.57 8.07 23.47
N GLU A 212 7.92 9.20 23.15
CA GLU A 212 7.34 10.13 24.14
C GLU A 212 6.31 9.44 25.05
N PHE A 213 5.49 8.56 24.48
CA PHE A 213 4.50 7.80 25.23
C PHE A 213 5.04 6.49 25.83
N GLY A 214 6.26 6.08 25.47
CA GLY A 214 6.87 4.84 25.94
C GLY A 214 6.14 3.58 25.44
N VAL A 215 5.61 3.61 24.22
CA VAL A 215 4.79 2.52 23.66
C VAL A 215 5.43 1.94 22.40
N PRO A 216 5.36 0.61 22.18
CA PRO A 216 5.90 -0.01 20.98
C PRO A 216 4.99 0.21 19.76
N GLY A 217 5.56 -0.07 18.59
CA GLY A 217 4.88 -0.07 17.30
C GLY A 217 5.36 -1.24 16.45
N THR A 218 4.64 -1.60 15.40
CA THR A 218 5.08 -2.58 14.41
C THR A 218 5.14 -1.94 13.02
N PHE A 219 6.31 -1.93 12.41
CA PHE A 219 6.57 -1.29 11.13
C PHE A 219 6.72 -2.37 10.05
N PHE A 220 5.77 -2.44 9.12
CA PHE A 220 5.86 -3.28 7.93
C PHE A 220 6.57 -2.49 6.85
N VAL A 221 7.87 -2.72 6.72
CA VAL A 221 8.74 -1.90 5.86
C VAL A 221 8.85 -2.47 4.46
N ALA A 222 8.83 -1.57 3.47
CA ALA A 222 9.15 -1.93 2.09
C ALA A 222 10.67 -2.10 1.94
N GLY A 223 11.11 -3.17 1.30
CA GLY A 223 12.55 -3.50 1.18
C GLY A 223 13.38 -2.42 0.49
N LEU A 224 12.85 -1.76 -0.55
CA LEU A 224 13.51 -0.62 -1.19
C LEU A 224 13.79 0.53 -0.22
N HIS A 225 12.84 0.82 0.67
CA HIS A 225 12.98 1.86 1.69
C HIS A 225 13.89 1.41 2.85
N ALA A 226 13.76 0.16 3.30
CA ALA A 226 14.64 -0.40 4.33
C ALA A 226 16.12 -0.34 3.91
N ARG A 227 16.40 -0.61 2.62
CA ARG A 227 17.75 -0.47 2.05
C ARG A 227 18.20 0.99 1.95
N ALA A 228 17.29 1.91 1.64
CA ALA A 228 17.61 3.33 1.50
C ALA A 228 17.84 4.04 2.84
N PHE A 229 17.18 3.56 3.91
CA PHE A 229 17.22 4.18 5.24
C PHE A 229 17.54 3.15 6.33
N PRO A 230 18.74 2.52 6.30
CA PRO A 230 19.11 1.53 7.31
C PRO A 230 19.17 2.11 8.72
N ASP A 231 19.50 3.39 8.88
CA ASP A 231 19.53 4.06 10.19
C ASP A 231 18.15 4.10 10.86
N LEU A 232 17.07 4.23 10.08
CA LEU A 232 15.70 4.17 10.61
C LEU A 232 15.31 2.74 11.01
N ILE A 233 15.79 1.73 10.29
CA ILE A 233 15.61 0.32 10.67
C ILE A 233 16.34 0.02 11.97
N ASP A 234 17.58 0.48 12.13
CA ASP A 234 18.34 0.34 13.38
C ASP A 234 17.63 1.04 14.54
N ARG A 235 17.18 2.28 14.30
CA ARG A 235 16.43 3.07 15.28
C ARG A 235 15.17 2.35 15.76
N MET A 236 14.36 1.82 14.83
CA MET A 236 13.17 1.02 15.16
C MET A 236 13.51 -0.13 16.10
N ALA A 237 14.54 -0.92 15.77
CA ALA A 237 14.94 -2.07 16.56
C ALA A 237 15.50 -1.66 17.94
N ARG A 238 16.35 -0.64 17.99
CA ARG A 238 16.98 -0.13 19.22
C ARG A 238 15.96 0.48 20.19
N GLU A 239 14.90 1.09 19.67
CA GLU A 239 13.82 1.70 20.46
C GLU A 239 12.72 0.70 20.85
N GLY A 240 12.89 -0.59 20.52
CA GLY A 240 12.01 -1.68 20.96
C GLY A 240 10.77 -1.88 20.10
N HIS A 241 10.75 -1.32 18.89
CA HIS A 241 9.69 -1.55 17.92
C HIS A 241 9.93 -2.85 17.13
N VAL A 242 8.86 -3.40 16.57
CA VAL A 242 8.93 -4.59 15.71
C VAL A 242 9.14 -4.14 14.27
N VAL A 243 10.21 -4.63 13.62
CA VAL A 243 10.42 -4.46 12.17
C VAL A 243 9.93 -5.70 11.42
N ALA A 244 9.00 -5.51 10.51
CA ALA A 244 8.28 -6.55 9.77
C ALA A 244 8.38 -6.35 8.26
N ASN A 245 8.06 -7.37 7.47
CA ASN A 245 8.24 -7.36 6.01
C ASN A 245 6.98 -6.90 5.27
N HIS A 246 7.13 -5.99 4.30
CA HIS A 246 6.04 -5.50 3.43
C HIS A 246 6.34 -5.65 1.93
N THR A 247 7.02 -6.73 1.54
CA THR A 247 7.62 -6.96 0.21
C THR A 247 8.76 -5.99 -0.11
N TRP A 248 9.45 -6.19 -1.22
CA TRP A 248 10.57 -5.35 -1.64
C TRP A 248 10.10 -4.06 -2.30
N SER A 249 9.21 -4.18 -3.29
CA SER A 249 8.77 -3.06 -4.15
C SER A 249 7.32 -2.64 -3.91
N HIS A 250 6.66 -3.16 -2.88
CA HIS A 250 5.22 -2.99 -2.62
C HIS A 250 4.36 -3.56 -3.77
N ALA A 251 4.70 -4.77 -4.22
CA ALA A 251 4.03 -5.42 -5.34
C ALA A 251 2.68 -6.04 -4.94
N TYR A 252 1.70 -6.03 -5.85
CA TYR A 252 0.42 -6.72 -5.67
C TYR A 252 0.62 -8.24 -5.66
N VAL A 253 0.44 -8.88 -4.49
CA VAL A 253 0.82 -10.29 -4.28
C VAL A 253 0.16 -11.27 -5.25
N PRO A 254 -1.14 -11.13 -5.62
CA PRO A 254 -1.77 -12.03 -6.58
C PRO A 254 -1.14 -12.05 -7.98
N ASP A 255 -0.39 -11.02 -8.36
CA ASP A 255 0.31 -10.97 -9.66
C ASP A 255 1.68 -11.66 -9.63
N LEU A 256 2.16 -12.02 -8.44
CA LEU A 256 3.49 -12.59 -8.29
C LEU A 256 3.47 -14.10 -8.52
N SER A 257 4.42 -14.56 -9.32
CA SER A 257 4.77 -15.98 -9.35
C SER A 257 5.38 -16.40 -8.00
N ALA A 258 5.35 -17.69 -7.66
CA ALA A 258 5.96 -18.17 -6.41
C ALA A 258 7.46 -17.82 -6.29
N PRO A 259 8.28 -17.90 -7.36
CA PRO A 259 9.65 -17.39 -7.33
C PRO A 259 9.75 -15.87 -7.09
N ASP A 260 8.89 -15.06 -7.72
CA ASP A 260 8.92 -13.61 -7.52
C ASP A 260 8.50 -13.22 -6.09
N LEU A 261 7.47 -13.87 -5.54
CA LEU A 261 7.10 -13.68 -4.14
C LEU A 261 8.24 -14.06 -3.20
N ARG A 262 8.91 -15.20 -3.45
CA ARG A 262 10.09 -15.61 -2.65
C ARG A 262 11.19 -14.55 -2.72
N TRP A 263 11.44 -13.99 -3.90
CA TRP A 263 12.45 -12.94 -4.08
C TRP A 263 12.08 -11.68 -3.30
N GLN A 264 10.83 -11.22 -3.40
CA GLN A 264 10.31 -10.05 -2.67
C GLN A 264 10.47 -10.22 -1.14
N LEU A 265 10.17 -11.42 -0.63
CA LEU A 265 10.28 -11.75 0.80
C LEU A 265 11.74 -11.85 1.26
N SER A 266 12.54 -12.68 0.59
CA SER A 266 13.91 -12.99 1.01
C SER A 266 14.87 -11.80 0.89
N THR A 267 14.68 -10.95 -0.12
CA THR A 267 15.51 -9.74 -0.30
C THR A 267 15.20 -8.71 0.79
N THR A 268 13.92 -8.51 1.10
CA THR A 268 13.48 -7.61 2.19
C THR A 268 13.93 -8.12 3.55
N ASN A 269 13.78 -9.43 3.81
CA ASN A 269 14.28 -10.05 5.04
C ASN A 269 15.79 -9.91 5.20
N SER A 270 16.54 -9.98 4.10
CA SER A 270 18.00 -9.82 4.13
C SER A 270 18.39 -8.38 4.47
N ALA A 271 17.77 -7.39 3.82
CA ALA A 271 18.04 -5.98 4.11
C ALA A 271 17.73 -5.62 5.57
N ILE A 272 16.63 -6.13 6.13
CA ILE A 272 16.30 -5.91 7.55
C ILE A 272 17.32 -6.62 8.46
N ARG A 273 17.63 -7.89 8.19
CA ARG A 273 18.58 -8.69 8.99
C ARG A 273 19.99 -8.11 8.99
N GLU A 274 20.43 -7.52 7.89
CA GLU A 274 21.75 -6.87 7.80
C GLU A 274 21.91 -5.74 8.83
N VAL A 275 20.80 -5.08 9.20
CA VAL A 275 20.80 -4.01 10.20
C VAL A 275 20.48 -4.54 11.59
N THR A 276 19.41 -5.34 11.75
CA THR A 276 18.89 -5.75 13.06
C THR A 276 19.51 -7.03 13.61
N GLY A 277 20.28 -7.76 12.79
CA GLY A 277 20.80 -9.08 13.10
C GLY A 277 19.77 -10.22 13.03
N THR A 278 18.48 -9.93 12.83
CA THR A 278 17.41 -10.93 12.79
C THR A 278 16.49 -10.74 11.58
N ALA A 279 16.05 -11.84 10.97
CA ALA A 279 15.09 -11.78 9.88
C ALA A 279 13.66 -11.62 10.43
N PRO A 280 12.80 -10.80 9.81
CA PRO A 280 11.40 -10.68 10.19
C PRO A 280 10.66 -12.01 10.13
N ARG A 281 9.74 -12.19 11.07
CA ARG A 281 8.80 -13.32 11.11
C ARG A 281 7.36 -12.91 10.82
N LEU A 282 7.10 -11.61 10.77
CA LEU A 282 5.79 -11.05 10.41
C LEU A 282 5.85 -10.50 8.98
N PHE A 283 4.77 -10.73 8.25
CA PHE A 283 4.56 -10.21 6.91
C PHE A 283 3.17 -9.59 6.84
N ARG A 284 3.07 -8.45 6.17
CA ARG A 284 1.79 -7.92 5.71
C ARG A 284 1.84 -7.80 4.20
N PRO A 285 0.87 -8.33 3.45
CA PRO A 285 0.84 -8.11 2.02
C PRO A 285 0.39 -6.68 1.70
N PRO A 286 1.05 -6.00 0.73
CA PRO A 286 0.54 -4.77 0.13
C PRO A 286 -0.94 -4.86 -0.20
N TYR A 287 -1.69 -3.79 0.10
CA TYR A 287 -3.14 -3.67 -0.11
C TYR A 287 -3.97 -4.70 0.67
N GLY A 288 -3.39 -5.43 1.63
CA GLY A 288 -4.01 -6.61 2.22
C GLY A 288 -4.26 -7.73 1.21
N SER A 289 -3.56 -7.73 0.07
CA SER A 289 -3.78 -8.66 -1.03
C SER A 289 -3.25 -10.06 -0.74
N ARG A 290 -3.98 -11.11 -1.11
CA ARG A 290 -3.49 -12.48 -0.93
C ARG A 290 -4.19 -13.47 -1.84
N THR A 291 -3.57 -14.62 -2.00
CA THR A 291 -4.17 -15.83 -2.60
C THR A 291 -3.89 -17.02 -1.68
N PRO A 292 -4.68 -18.10 -1.75
CA PRO A 292 -4.40 -19.31 -0.95
C PRO A 292 -2.99 -19.86 -1.16
N GLN A 293 -2.47 -19.77 -2.39
CA GLN A 293 -1.13 -20.21 -2.76
C GLN A 293 -0.06 -19.35 -2.07
N ALA A 294 -0.21 -18.03 -2.09
CA ALA A 294 0.71 -17.12 -1.42
C ALA A 294 0.72 -17.33 0.10
N LEU A 295 -0.45 -17.53 0.71
CA LEU A 295 -0.56 -17.82 2.15
C LEU A 295 0.14 -19.13 2.54
N ARG A 296 -0.01 -20.19 1.73
CA ARG A 296 0.74 -21.44 1.94
C ARG A 296 2.25 -21.25 1.81
N GLN A 297 2.69 -20.46 0.83
CA GLN A 297 4.11 -20.15 0.65
C GLN A 297 4.68 -19.39 1.85
N LEU A 298 4.01 -18.33 2.31
CA LEU A 298 4.41 -17.56 3.49
C LEU A 298 4.54 -18.44 4.73
N ALA A 299 3.55 -19.31 4.96
CA ALA A 299 3.57 -20.25 6.07
C ALA A 299 4.73 -21.25 5.98
N ALA A 300 5.01 -21.78 4.78
CA ALA A 300 6.16 -22.67 4.54
C ALA A 300 7.51 -21.97 4.74
N GLU A 301 7.57 -20.65 4.53
CA GLU A 301 8.74 -19.80 4.80
C GLU A 301 8.79 -19.30 6.25
N GLY A 302 7.87 -19.73 7.11
CA GLY A 302 7.87 -19.41 8.54
C GLY A 302 7.44 -17.98 8.87
N MET A 303 6.77 -17.29 7.94
CA MET A 303 6.28 -15.92 8.11
C MET A 303 4.77 -15.89 8.41
N ALA A 304 4.38 -15.33 9.54
CA ALA A 304 2.98 -15.12 9.87
C ALA A 304 2.42 -13.91 9.14
N THR A 305 1.23 -14.07 8.55
CA THR A 305 0.54 -12.98 7.87
C THR A 305 -0.28 -12.17 8.86
N VAL A 306 -0.05 -10.85 8.89
CA VAL A 306 -0.73 -9.91 9.78
C VAL A 306 -1.51 -8.88 8.95
N LEU A 307 -2.82 -8.85 9.15
CA LEU A 307 -3.73 -7.81 8.65
C LEU A 307 -4.17 -6.88 9.78
N TRP A 308 -5.35 -6.28 9.63
CA TRP A 308 -5.94 -5.33 10.56
C TRP A 308 -7.44 -5.54 10.68
N ASP A 309 -8.01 -5.07 11.79
CA ASP A 309 -9.45 -4.94 11.99
C ASP A 309 -9.92 -3.50 12.12
N VAL A 310 -8.99 -2.55 12.30
CA VAL A 310 -9.25 -1.11 12.36
C VAL A 310 -8.41 -0.40 11.31
N ASP A 311 -9.06 0.11 10.27
CA ASP A 311 -8.46 0.94 9.24
C ASP A 311 -8.70 2.43 9.55
N THR A 312 -7.63 3.21 9.63
CA THR A 312 -7.73 4.66 9.86
C THR A 312 -8.03 5.45 8.59
N VAL A 313 -7.82 4.83 7.42
CA VAL A 313 -7.94 5.41 6.08
C VAL A 313 -7.04 6.64 5.91
N ASP A 314 -5.91 6.68 6.64
CA ASP A 314 -4.97 7.80 6.66
C ASP A 314 -4.29 8.03 5.31
N TRP A 315 -4.07 6.97 4.53
CA TRP A 315 -3.57 7.01 3.15
C TRP A 315 -4.38 7.93 2.22
N SER A 316 -5.67 8.14 2.50
CA SER A 316 -6.57 9.01 1.71
C SER A 316 -6.52 10.49 2.09
N MET A 317 -5.66 10.86 3.05
CA MET A 317 -5.50 12.22 3.58
C MET A 317 -6.81 12.87 4.11
N PRO A 318 -7.62 12.19 4.94
CA PRO A 318 -8.95 12.66 5.37
C PRO A 318 -8.92 13.70 6.52
N GLY A 319 -7.73 14.10 6.96
CA GLY A 319 -7.45 14.99 8.08
C GLY A 319 -7.17 14.24 9.39
N ALA A 320 -6.23 14.77 10.20
CA ALA A 320 -5.78 14.16 11.45
C ALA A 320 -6.92 13.83 12.44
N LYS A 321 -7.94 14.69 12.52
CA LYS A 321 -9.12 14.45 13.37
C LYS A 321 -9.93 13.24 12.90
N SER A 322 -10.09 13.05 11.59
CA SER A 322 -10.79 11.91 11.01
C SER A 322 -10.03 10.61 11.25
N ILE A 323 -8.71 10.63 11.06
CA ILE A 323 -7.79 9.51 11.34
C ILE A 323 -7.93 9.08 12.81
N ALA A 324 -7.78 10.02 13.76
CA ALA A 324 -7.91 9.73 15.18
C ALA A 324 -9.30 9.21 15.55
N LYS A 325 -10.36 9.78 14.95
CA LYS A 325 -11.74 9.31 15.14
C LYS A 325 -11.93 7.88 14.66
N HIS A 326 -11.44 7.53 13.46
CA HIS A 326 -11.56 6.16 12.94
C HIS A 326 -10.85 5.15 13.84
N ALA A 327 -9.63 5.46 14.30
CA ALA A 327 -8.92 4.61 15.25
C ALA A 327 -9.72 4.44 16.55
N LEU A 328 -10.09 5.54 17.19
CA LEU A 328 -10.68 5.52 18.53
C LEU A 328 -12.15 5.07 18.56
N THR A 329 -12.92 5.23 17.48
CA THR A 329 -14.31 4.76 17.45
C THR A 329 -14.42 3.25 17.19
N ASN A 330 -13.47 2.68 16.44
CA ASN A 330 -13.55 1.28 16.00
C ASN A 330 -12.66 0.33 16.83
N VAL A 331 -11.78 0.86 17.68
CA VAL A 331 -10.92 0.04 18.53
C VAL A 331 -11.71 -0.79 19.54
N ARG A 332 -11.23 -2.01 19.76
CA ARG A 332 -11.67 -2.95 20.78
C ARG A 332 -10.49 -3.78 21.27
N ASN A 333 -10.69 -4.57 22.31
CA ASN A 333 -9.71 -5.53 22.80
C ASN A 333 -9.12 -6.37 21.66
N GLY A 334 -7.80 -6.51 21.64
CA GLY A 334 -7.05 -7.25 20.62
C GLY A 334 -6.94 -6.55 19.27
N SER A 335 -7.39 -5.30 19.09
CA SER A 335 -7.35 -4.66 17.78
C SER A 335 -5.93 -4.46 17.24
N VAL A 336 -5.81 -4.58 15.91
CA VAL A 336 -4.63 -4.19 15.13
C VAL A 336 -5.06 -2.99 14.27
N ILE A 337 -4.46 -1.84 14.57
CA ILE A 337 -4.76 -0.57 13.89
C ILE A 337 -3.71 -0.35 12.79
N ILE A 338 -4.16 -0.16 11.55
CA ILE A 338 -3.28 0.20 10.42
C ILE A 338 -3.23 1.72 10.21
N MET A 339 -2.02 2.21 10.05
CA MET A 339 -1.62 3.54 9.61
C MET A 339 -0.42 3.39 8.66
N HIS A 340 0.05 4.49 8.08
CA HIS A 340 1.16 4.48 7.13
C HIS A 340 2.24 5.49 7.53
N ASP A 341 3.50 5.10 7.41
CA ASP A 341 4.68 5.97 7.55
C ASP A 341 5.42 6.20 6.22
N GLY A 342 4.98 5.54 5.14
CA GLY A 342 5.39 5.79 3.76
C GLY A 342 4.21 5.95 2.78
N GLY A 343 4.51 5.98 1.48
CA GLY A 343 3.49 6.03 0.42
C GLY A 343 2.91 7.42 0.13
N GLY A 344 3.64 8.50 0.41
CA GLY A 344 3.22 9.88 0.14
C GLY A 344 3.28 10.78 1.39
N ASP A 345 2.52 11.87 1.39
CA ASP A 345 2.45 12.77 2.55
C ASP A 345 1.75 12.08 3.74
N ARG A 346 2.44 11.98 4.89
CA ARG A 346 1.91 11.40 6.13
C ARG A 346 1.84 12.40 7.29
N SER A 347 1.86 13.69 6.99
CA SER A 347 1.73 14.76 7.99
C SER A 347 0.47 14.63 8.85
N GLN A 348 -0.63 14.15 8.26
CA GLN A 348 -1.89 13.96 8.99
C GLN A 348 -1.85 12.75 9.92
N THR A 349 -1.17 11.67 9.54
CA THR A 349 -0.93 10.50 10.41
C THR A 349 -0.08 10.89 11.60
N VAL A 350 1.03 11.59 11.36
CA VAL A 350 1.90 12.15 12.41
C VAL A 350 1.09 13.02 13.38
N ALA A 351 0.27 13.93 12.87
CA ALA A 351 -0.55 14.81 13.71
C ALA A 351 -1.66 14.08 14.49
N ALA A 352 -2.15 12.95 13.98
CA ALA A 352 -3.19 12.15 14.63
C ALA A 352 -2.64 11.23 15.73
N LEU A 353 -1.41 10.72 15.55
CA LEU A 353 -0.86 9.67 16.39
C LEU A 353 -0.82 10.00 17.89
N PRO A 354 -0.39 11.20 18.36
CA PRO A 354 -0.43 11.55 19.78
C PRO A 354 -1.84 11.49 20.39
N VAL A 355 -2.87 11.84 19.61
CA VAL A 355 -4.26 11.79 20.04
C VAL A 355 -4.74 10.34 20.14
N ILE A 356 -4.35 9.49 19.19
CA ILE A 356 -4.67 8.07 19.18
C ILE A 356 -4.04 7.39 20.40
N VAL A 357 -2.72 7.53 20.57
CA VAL A 357 -1.98 6.88 21.67
C VAL A 357 -2.57 7.30 23.02
N ARG A 358 -2.71 8.60 23.26
CA ARG A 358 -3.32 9.11 24.50
C ARG A 358 -4.73 8.56 24.72
N GLY A 359 -5.59 8.61 23.70
CA GLY A 359 -6.96 8.13 23.80
C GLY A 359 -7.07 6.63 24.05
N LEU A 360 -6.12 5.83 23.59
CA LEU A 360 -6.06 4.39 23.89
C LEU A 360 -5.61 4.13 25.33
N LEU A 361 -4.55 4.81 25.79
CA LEU A 361 -4.03 4.70 27.14
C LEU A 361 -5.05 5.15 28.20
N GLU A 362 -5.75 6.28 27.96
CA GLU A 362 -6.83 6.78 28.85
C GLU A 362 -8.01 5.79 28.98
N ARG A 363 -8.20 4.91 28.00
CA ARG A 363 -9.22 3.85 28.02
C ARG A 363 -8.71 2.54 28.62
N GLY A 364 -7.46 2.50 29.08
CA GLY A 364 -6.86 1.34 29.72
C GLY A 364 -6.38 0.26 28.77
N PHE A 365 -6.15 0.58 27.49
CA PHE A 365 -5.50 -0.35 26.58
C PHE A 365 -3.99 -0.42 26.83
N ASP A 366 -3.45 -1.63 26.81
CA ASP A 366 -2.03 -1.93 26.77
C ASP A 366 -1.56 -1.95 25.31
N LEU A 367 -0.60 -1.08 24.96
CA LEU A 367 -0.11 -0.97 23.59
C LEU A 367 1.09 -1.91 23.41
N VAL A 368 0.97 -2.83 22.46
CA VAL A 368 1.92 -3.94 22.25
C VAL A 368 2.36 -4.06 20.80
N GLY A 369 3.48 -4.74 20.56
CA GLY A 369 3.86 -5.13 19.21
C GLY A 369 2.97 -6.26 18.67
N ALA A 370 2.69 -6.28 17.37
CA ALA A 370 1.81 -7.29 16.77
C ALA A 370 2.33 -8.73 16.91
N HIS A 371 3.64 -8.92 17.09
CA HIS A 371 4.27 -10.22 17.34
C HIS A 371 3.72 -10.93 18.59
N GLU A 372 3.31 -10.17 19.62
CA GLU A 372 2.69 -10.73 20.83
C GLU A 372 1.37 -11.45 20.54
N PHE A 373 0.60 -10.99 19.54
CA PHE A 373 -0.65 -11.61 19.16
C PHE A 373 -0.46 -12.90 18.36
N ALA A 374 0.65 -13.01 17.62
CA ALA A 374 0.98 -14.21 16.86
C ALA A 374 1.67 -15.29 17.72
N GLY A 375 2.01 -14.99 18.99
CA GLY A 375 2.83 -15.88 19.82
C GLY A 375 4.25 -16.08 19.25
N ILE A 376 4.69 -15.16 18.40
CA ILE A 376 5.97 -15.18 17.71
C ILE A 376 6.93 -14.34 18.51
N ARG A 377 7.96 -14.99 19.05
CA ARG A 377 9.14 -14.33 19.61
C ARG A 377 10.13 -13.99 18.52
#